data_AF-A0A495TSZ0-F1
#
_entry.id   AF-A0A495TSZ0-F1
#
_cell.length_a   1.000
_cell.length_b   1.000
_cell.length_c   1.000
_cell.angle_alpha   90.00
_cell.angle_beta   90.00
_cell.angle_gamma   90.00
#
_symmetry.space_group_name_H-M   'P 1'
#
loop_
_entity.id
_entity.type
_entity.pdbx_description
1 polymer ?
#
loop_
_entity_poly.entity_id
_entity_poly.type
_entity_poly.pdbx_seq_one_letter_code
_entity_poly.pdbx_strand_id
1 'polypeptide(L)' 'MLGTRRAEHDLSGLTVPLRSHGGISEQEVPLLFNRRVQAGPNGDGAGGADGKRLCNVDIFELALKRVSIL' A
#
# COMPACT_ATOMS: atom_id res chain seq x y z
N MET A 1 -4.94 3.41 19.29
CA MET A 1 -4.20 4.51 19.96
C MET A 1 -3.23 5.09 18.95
N LEU A 2 -2.96 6.40 18.98
CA LEU A 2 -1.75 6.92 18.32
C LEU A 2 -0.54 6.53 19.16
N GLY A 3 0.45 5.91 18.52
CA GLY A 3 1.68 5.47 19.17
C GLY A 3 1.47 4.44 20.28
N THR A 4 2.56 4.12 20.99
CA THR A 4 2.56 3.21 22.15
C THR A 4 2.20 3.90 23.46
N ARG A 5 2.20 5.24 23.50
CA ARG A 5 2.07 6.02 24.74
C ARG A 5 1.01 7.11 24.62
N ARG A 6 -0.25 6.72 24.83
CA ARG A 6 -1.43 7.60 24.72
C ARG A 6 -1.32 8.92 25.49
N ALA A 7 -0.76 8.87 26.69
CA ALA A 7 -0.69 10.03 27.58
C ALA A 7 0.39 11.05 27.18
N GLU A 8 1.32 10.69 26.29
CA GLU A 8 2.40 11.58 25.84
C GLU A 8 1.97 12.45 24.64
N HIS A 9 0.77 12.24 24.10
CA HIS A 9 0.26 13.00 22.97
C HIS A 9 -0.61 14.17 23.46
N ASP A 10 -0.09 15.38 23.40
CA ASP A 10 -0.92 16.60 23.50
C ASP A 10 -1.70 16.80 22.19
N LEU A 11 -3.02 16.72 22.27
CA LEU A 11 -3.95 16.91 21.14
C LEU A 11 -4.80 18.18 21.29
N SER A 12 -4.48 19.05 22.25
CA SER A 12 -5.26 20.27 22.55
C SER A 12 -5.31 21.26 21.38
N GLY A 13 -4.35 21.19 20.45
CA GLY A 13 -4.30 22.03 19.25
C GLY A 13 -5.17 21.58 18.08
N LEU A 14 -5.95 20.49 18.21
CA LEU A 14 -6.80 20.02 17.12
C LEU A 14 -8.02 20.93 16.93
N THR A 15 -8.09 21.59 15.77
CA THR A 15 -9.27 22.34 15.32
C THR A 15 -10.23 21.48 14.47
N VAL A 16 -9.83 20.25 14.14
CA VAL A 16 -10.57 19.28 13.31
C VAL A 16 -10.45 17.86 13.90
N PRO A 17 -11.35 16.92 13.51
CA PRO A 17 -11.27 15.54 13.99
C PRO A 17 -9.92 14.88 13.71
N LEU A 18 -9.40 14.15 14.71
CA LEU A 18 -8.13 13.44 14.60
C LEU A 18 -8.19 12.37 13.51
N ARG A 19 -7.22 12.39 12.60
CA ARG A 19 -6.98 11.34 11.60
C ARG A 19 -5.57 10.79 11.78
N SER A 20 -5.42 9.47 11.70
CA SER A 20 -4.15 8.79 11.91
C SER A 20 -4.05 7.55 11.02
N HIS A 21 -2.88 6.93 11.04
CA HIS A 21 -2.57 5.66 10.41
C HIS A 21 -1.67 4.82 11.32
N GLY A 22 -1.40 3.56 10.93
CA GLY A 22 -0.41 2.69 11.56
C GLY A 22 -0.97 1.35 12.06
N GLY A 23 -2.29 1.15 11.97
CA GLY A 23 -2.98 -0.10 12.23
C GLY A 23 -3.26 -0.92 10.96
N ILE A 24 -3.90 -2.07 11.15
CA ILE A 24 -4.24 -3.01 10.07
C ILE A 24 -5.30 -2.43 9.13
N SER A 25 -6.20 -1.58 9.64
CA SER A 25 -7.22 -0.87 8.85
C SER A 25 -6.63 0.06 7.79
N GLU A 26 -5.37 0.47 7.92
CA GLU A 26 -4.69 1.33 6.96
C GLU A 26 -3.64 0.60 6.10
N GLN A 27 -3.60 -0.74 6.13
CA GLN A 27 -2.62 -1.52 5.36
C GLN A 27 -2.91 -1.55 3.85
N GLU A 28 -4.17 -1.39 3.45
CA GLU A 28 -4.54 -1.41 2.03
C GLU A 28 -4.12 -0.10 1.36
N VAL A 29 -3.24 -0.21 0.36
CA VAL A 29 -2.73 0.94 -0.41
C VAL A 29 -2.73 0.60 -1.90
N PRO A 30 -2.96 1.59 -2.78
CA PRO A 30 -3.02 1.33 -4.20
C PRO A 30 -1.62 1.21 -4.83
N LEU A 31 -1.48 0.36 -5.83
CA LEU A 31 -0.32 0.28 -6.71
C LEU A 31 -0.74 0.76 -8.11
N LEU A 32 -0.29 1.97 -8.48
CA LEU A 32 -0.63 2.58 -9.78
C LEU A 32 0.56 2.53 -10.72
N PHE A 33 0.28 2.20 -11.98
CA PHE A 33 1.27 2.17 -13.05
C PHE A 33 0.76 2.97 -14.24
N ASN A 34 1.62 3.77 -14.85
CA ASN A 34 1.32 4.52 -16.08
C ASN A 34 1.50 3.68 -17.36
N ARG A 35 1.73 2.38 -17.22
CA ARG A 35 1.94 1.41 -18.29
C ARG A 35 1.29 0.09 -17.91
N ARG A 36 1.02 -0.75 -18.91
CA ARG A 36 0.47 -2.09 -18.67
C ARG A 36 1.47 -2.93 -17.87
N VAL A 37 0.97 -3.59 -16.83
CA VAL A 37 1.69 -4.59 -16.05
C VAL A 37 1.28 -5.97 -16.56
N GLN A 38 2.25 -6.82 -16.84
CA GLN A 38 1.99 -8.21 -17.22
C GLN A 38 1.29 -8.94 -16.07
N ALA A 39 0.14 -9.54 -16.35
CA ALA A 39 -0.63 -10.28 -15.35
C ALA A 39 0.14 -11.54 -14.91
N GLY A 40 0.01 -11.89 -13.63
CA GLY A 40 0.43 -13.19 -13.13
C GLY A 40 -0.42 -14.34 -13.71
N PRO A 41 -0.04 -15.60 -13.46
CA PRO A 41 -0.65 -16.81 -14.03
C PRO A 41 -2.14 -16.98 -13.69
N ASN A 42 -2.66 -16.24 -12.71
CA ASN A 42 -4.08 -16.26 -12.33
C ASN A 42 -4.94 -15.24 -13.10
N GLY A 43 -4.36 -14.44 -14.01
CA GLY A 43 -5.10 -13.67 -15.02
C GLY A 43 -5.92 -12.46 -14.52
N ASP A 44 -5.97 -12.21 -13.20
CA ASP A 44 -6.82 -11.18 -12.59
C ASP A 44 -6.20 -9.77 -12.55
N GLY A 45 -4.94 -9.63 -12.98
CA GLY A 45 -4.21 -8.35 -12.92
C GLY A 45 -3.98 -7.81 -11.50
N ALA A 46 -4.43 -8.54 -10.48
CA ALA A 46 -4.43 -8.15 -9.07
C ALA A 46 -3.49 -9.04 -8.23
N GLY A 47 -3.15 -10.23 -8.73
CA GLY A 47 -2.19 -11.15 -8.10
C GLY A 47 -0.76 -10.99 -8.64
N GLY A 48 0.23 -11.14 -7.75
CA GLY A 48 1.62 -11.34 -8.16
C GLY A 48 1.80 -12.61 -9.00
N ALA A 49 2.97 -12.78 -9.64
CA ALA A 49 3.29 -13.86 -10.57
C ALA A 49 3.12 -15.30 -10.04
N ASP A 50 2.77 -15.52 -8.78
CA ASP A 50 2.54 -16.83 -8.18
C ASP A 50 1.27 -16.88 -7.30
N GLY A 51 0.32 -15.95 -7.49
CA GLY A 51 -0.83 -15.80 -6.59
C GLY A 51 -0.48 -15.16 -5.24
N LYS A 52 0.73 -14.61 -5.12
CA LYS A 52 1.17 -13.83 -3.95
C LYS A 52 0.28 -12.59 -3.78
N ARG A 53 -0.14 -12.33 -2.54
CA ARG A 53 -0.75 -11.05 -2.15
C ARG A 53 0.27 -9.93 -2.30
N LEU A 54 -0.09 -8.90 -3.07
CA LEU A 54 0.78 -7.75 -3.31
C LEU A 54 0.94 -6.90 -2.04
N CYS A 55 2.13 -6.33 -1.87
CA CYS A 55 2.40 -5.29 -0.89
C CYS A 55 3.11 -4.09 -1.54
N ASN A 56 3.17 -2.96 -0.83
CA ASN A 56 3.78 -1.73 -1.32
C ASN A 56 5.26 -1.88 -1.71
N VAL A 57 6.02 -2.72 -0.99
CA VAL A 57 7.45 -2.93 -1.27
C VAL A 57 7.71 -3.75 -2.53
N ASP A 58 6.68 -4.43 -3.08
CA ASP A 58 6.80 -5.14 -4.36
C ASP A 58 6.88 -4.18 -5.57
N ILE A 59 6.69 -2.86 -5.36
CA ILE A 59 6.63 -1.86 -6.44
C ILE A 59 7.86 -1.91 -7.37
N PHE A 60 9.06 -2.10 -6.83
CA PHE A 60 10.28 -2.15 -7.65
C PHE A 60 10.37 -3.43 -8.48
N GLU A 61 9.93 -4.57 -7.94
CA GLU A 61 9.91 -5.82 -8.69
C GLU A 61 8.92 -5.72 -9.85
N LEU A 62 7.71 -5.23 -9.58
CA LEU A 62 6.67 -5.03 -10.59
C LEU A 62 7.12 -4.03 -11.67
N ALA A 63 7.66 -2.88 -11.24
CA ALA A 63 8.07 -1.81 -12.16
C ALA A 63 9.24 -2.21 -13.07
N LEU A 64 10.23 -2.92 -12.53
CA LEU A 64 11.45 -3.25 -13.27
C LEU A 64 11.31 -4.53 -14.10
N LYS A 65 10.45 -5.46 -13.70
CA LYS A 65 10.38 -6.79 -14.33
C LYS A 65 9.11 -7.05 -15.11
N ARG A 66 8.03 -6.31 -14.86
CA ARG A 66 6.69 -6.67 -15.37
C ARG A 66 5.96 -5.56 -16.10
N VAL A 67 6.45 -4.33 -16.04
CA VAL A 67 5.88 -3.23 -16.82
C VAL A 67 6.34 -3.33 -18.28
N SER A 68 5.40 -3.19 -19.23
CA SER A 68 5.75 -3.15 -20.66
C SER A 68 6.66 -1.97 -20.97
N ILE A 69 7.72 -2.21 -21.74
CA ILE A 69 8.72 -1.19 -22.05
C ILE A 69 8.38 -0.44 -23.35
N LEU A 70 7.52 -1.00 -24.20
CA LEU A 70 6.99 -0.40 -25.43
C LEU A 70 5.48 -0.62 -25.53
#